data_AF-A0A8J6L3X8-F1
#
_entry.id   AF-A0A8J6L3X8-F1
#
_cell.length_a   1.000
_cell.length_b   1.000
_cell.length_c   1.000
_cell.angle_alpha   90.00
_cell.angle_beta   90.00
_cell.angle_gamma   90.00
#
_symmetry.space_group_name_H-M   'P 1'
#
loop_
_entity.id
_entity.type
_entity.pdbx_description
1 polymer ?
#
loop_
_entity_poly.entity_id
_entity_poly.type
_entity_poly.pdbx_seq_one_letter_code
_entity_poly.pdbx_strand_id
1 'polypeptide(L)'
;MALSRDGGRWDVEFKAKLGLPDGVAVTFGLGPLQERCITFIEAHSQEALRTRGFLELSATALLPVLRSDKLCVDEAELVKAARNWARVGAAVLERPVAEVAAPVVRELRLALLAPAELSALEDQNRQEPLIPVEQIVEAWKCHALRRGDAAPGAPCRRRRGTLPRDHHRFLDLRFK
;
A
#
# COMPACT_ATOMS: atom_id res chain seq x y z
N MET A 1 -16.26 -23.04 -19.10
CA MET A 1 -15.89 -23.80 -17.88
C MET A 1 -16.51 -23.09 -16.70
N ALA A 2 -17.48 -23.75 -16.05
CA ALA A 2 -18.41 -23.14 -15.11
C ALA A 2 -17.73 -22.75 -13.80
N LEU A 3 -17.98 -21.52 -13.36
CA LEU A 3 -17.65 -21.01 -12.03
C LEU A 3 -18.65 -21.60 -11.03
N SER A 4 -18.20 -22.58 -10.24
CA SER A 4 -19.00 -23.11 -9.14
C SER A 4 -18.87 -22.22 -7.91
N ARG A 5 -20.03 -21.85 -7.38
CA ARG A 5 -20.23 -21.24 -6.07
C ARG A 5 -19.74 -22.22 -5.00
N ASP A 6 -18.65 -21.90 -4.32
CA ASP A 6 -18.37 -22.44 -2.99
C ASP A 6 -17.71 -21.36 -2.15
N GLY A 7 -18.53 -20.71 -1.31
CA GLY A 7 -18.16 -19.62 -0.40
C GLY A 7 -17.52 -20.08 0.91
N GLY A 8 -16.81 -21.22 0.91
CA GLY A 8 -16.23 -21.79 2.14
C GLY A 8 -14.86 -22.44 1.98
N ARG A 9 -14.33 -22.56 0.75
CA ARG A 9 -13.02 -23.19 0.48
C ARG A 9 -11.90 -22.19 0.22
N TRP A 10 -12.13 -20.91 0.51
CA TRP A 10 -11.12 -19.87 0.36
C TRP A 10 -10.30 -19.69 1.64
N ASP A 11 -10.83 -20.04 2.80
CA ASP A 11 -10.23 -19.69 4.09
C ASP A 11 -8.93 -20.46 4.39
N VAL A 12 -8.82 -21.73 4.00
CA VAL A 12 -7.69 -22.59 4.38
C VAL A 12 -6.56 -22.60 3.34
N GLU A 13 -6.89 -22.51 2.05
CA GLU A 13 -5.87 -22.56 0.97
C GLU A 13 -5.16 -21.21 0.77
N PHE A 14 -5.87 -20.10 1.04
CA PHE A 14 -5.35 -18.75 0.92
C PHE A 14 -4.45 -18.37 2.11
N LYS A 15 -4.76 -18.87 3.32
CA LYS A 15 -3.95 -18.69 4.55
C LYS A 15 -2.64 -19.47 4.52
N ALA A 16 -2.61 -20.68 3.94
CA ALA A 16 -1.41 -21.50 3.88
C ALA A 16 -0.41 -21.07 2.78
N LYS A 17 -0.87 -20.43 1.69
CA LYS A 17 -0.02 -20.13 0.52
C LYS A 17 0.68 -18.75 0.54
N LEU A 18 0.27 -17.83 1.40
CA LEU A 18 0.81 -16.45 1.42
C LEU A 18 1.78 -16.16 2.58
N GLY A 19 2.06 -17.15 3.43
CA GLY A 19 3.00 -17.07 4.56
C GLY A 19 4.32 -17.80 4.34
N LEU A 20 4.69 -18.16 3.10
CA LEU A 20 5.94 -18.88 2.87
C LEU A 20 7.09 -17.90 2.56
N PRO A 21 8.27 -18.09 3.17
CA PRO A 21 9.46 -17.31 2.86
C PRO A 21 9.79 -17.41 1.36
N ASP A 22 10.48 -16.39 0.84
CA ASP A 22 10.70 -16.07 -0.59
C ASP A 22 11.07 -17.23 -1.53
N GLY A 23 11.48 -18.39 -0.98
CA GLY A 23 11.78 -19.60 -1.74
C GLY A 23 10.57 -20.38 -2.28
N VAL A 24 9.35 -20.22 -1.76
CA VAL A 24 8.26 -21.17 -2.09
C VAL A 24 7.32 -20.70 -3.22
N ALA A 25 7.18 -19.39 -3.44
CA ALA A 25 6.47 -18.88 -4.61
C ALA A 25 7.18 -19.30 -5.93
N VAL A 26 8.51 -19.44 -5.88
CA VAL A 26 9.34 -19.94 -6.98
C VAL A 26 9.19 -21.46 -7.17
N THR A 27 9.03 -22.24 -6.10
CA THR A 27 8.92 -23.71 -6.20
C THR A 27 7.56 -24.20 -6.70
N PHE A 28 6.48 -23.43 -6.53
CA PHE A 28 5.13 -23.81 -7.00
C PHE A 28 4.65 -23.07 -8.25
N GLY A 29 5.49 -22.24 -8.89
CA GLY A 29 5.14 -21.55 -10.13
C GLY A 29 3.93 -20.61 -10.01
N LEU A 30 3.75 -19.98 -8.85
CA LEU A 30 2.57 -19.15 -8.53
C LEU A 30 2.69 -17.69 -9.01
N GLY A 31 3.81 -17.31 -9.66
CA GLY A 31 4.00 -15.98 -10.23
C GLY A 31 2.84 -15.52 -11.15
N PRO A 32 2.39 -16.34 -12.12
CA PRO A 32 1.26 -15.99 -12.97
C PRO A 32 -0.07 -15.82 -12.23
N LEU A 33 -0.26 -16.52 -11.11
CA LEU A 33 -1.45 -16.36 -10.27
C LEU A 33 -1.38 -15.05 -9.49
N GLN A 34 -0.22 -14.73 -8.91
CA GLN A 34 0.02 -13.46 -8.23
C GLN A 34 -0.22 -12.28 -9.17
N GLU A 35 0.32 -12.33 -10.40
CA GLU A 35 0.11 -11.28 -11.40
C GLU A 35 -1.37 -11.11 -11.76
N ARG A 36 -2.13 -12.21 -11.91
CA ARG A 36 -3.57 -12.17 -12.16
C ARG A 36 -4.34 -11.57 -10.98
N CYS A 37 -3.98 -11.91 -9.75
CA CYS A 37 -4.57 -11.34 -8.55
C CYS A 37 -4.29 -9.83 -8.44
N ILE A 38 -3.05 -9.41 -8.71
CA ILE A 38 -2.68 -7.98 -8.75
C ILE A 38 -3.48 -7.26 -9.83
N THR A 39 -3.56 -7.82 -11.03
CA THR A 39 -4.34 -7.23 -12.14
C THR A 39 -5.82 -7.08 -11.78
N PHE A 40 -6.39 -8.06 -11.09
CA PHE A 40 -7.77 -7.99 -10.59
C PHE A 40 -7.93 -6.88 -9.54
N ILE A 41 -7.02 -6.79 -8.57
CA ILE A 41 -7.03 -5.72 -7.56
C ILE A 41 -6.86 -4.35 -8.21
N GLU A 42 -6.01 -4.22 -9.23
CA GLU A 42 -5.83 -2.98 -9.99
C GLU A 42 -7.16 -2.52 -10.62
N ALA A 43 -7.88 -3.44 -11.28
CA ALA A 43 -9.16 -3.18 -11.93
C ALA A 43 -10.30 -2.82 -10.96
N HIS A 44 -10.29 -3.39 -9.75
CA HIS A 44 -11.34 -3.22 -8.73
C HIS A 44 -10.85 -2.50 -7.46
N SER A 45 -9.82 -1.69 -7.58
CA SER A 45 -9.01 -1.21 -6.45
C SER A 45 -9.82 -0.46 -5.37
N GLN A 46 -10.81 0.37 -5.74
CA GLN A 46 -11.65 1.06 -4.74
C GLN A 46 -12.55 0.12 -3.94
N GLU A 47 -13.07 -0.93 -4.57
CA GLU A 47 -13.94 -1.91 -3.92
C GLU A 47 -13.10 -2.90 -3.10
N ALA A 48 -11.98 -3.35 -3.67
CA ALA A 48 -11.07 -4.31 -3.07
C ALA A 48 -10.58 -3.84 -1.69
N LEU A 49 -10.18 -2.57 -1.54
CA LEU A 49 -9.69 -2.01 -0.27
C LEU A 49 -10.73 -1.97 0.85
N ARG A 50 -12.03 -2.05 0.51
CA ARG A 50 -13.13 -2.07 1.49
C ARG A 50 -13.53 -3.49 1.90
N THR A 51 -13.04 -4.50 1.20
CA THR A 51 -13.40 -5.89 1.49
C THR A 51 -12.62 -6.42 2.70
N ARG A 52 -13.24 -7.35 3.43
CA ARG A 52 -12.54 -8.10 4.50
C ARG A 52 -11.32 -8.85 3.96
N GLY A 53 -11.41 -9.36 2.73
CA GLY A 53 -10.31 -10.06 2.08
C GLY A 53 -9.03 -9.23 1.96
N PHE A 54 -9.14 -7.90 1.81
CA PHE A 54 -7.97 -7.02 1.82
C PHE A 54 -7.32 -6.92 3.22
N LEU A 55 -8.13 -6.85 4.28
CA LEU A 55 -7.66 -6.76 5.67
C LEU A 55 -6.96 -8.05 6.13
N GLU A 56 -7.31 -9.19 5.52
CA GLU A 56 -6.76 -10.50 5.83
C GLU A 56 -5.52 -10.86 4.99
N LEU A 57 -5.10 -9.99 4.06
CA LEU A 57 -3.88 -10.21 3.28
C LEU A 57 -2.64 -10.23 4.18
N SER A 58 -1.70 -11.13 3.90
CA SER A 58 -0.39 -11.09 4.52
C SER A 58 0.41 -9.87 4.04
N ALA A 59 1.38 -9.43 4.83
CA ALA A 59 2.26 -8.31 4.44
C ALA A 59 2.98 -8.60 3.10
N THR A 60 3.43 -9.83 2.90
CA THR A 60 4.08 -10.31 1.67
C THR A 60 3.18 -10.24 0.44
N ALA A 61 1.87 -10.48 0.59
CA ALA A 61 0.89 -10.33 -0.49
C ALA A 61 0.53 -8.87 -0.76
N LEU A 62 0.55 -8.03 0.28
CA LEU A 62 0.17 -6.63 0.20
C LEU A 62 1.26 -5.74 -0.41
N LEU A 63 2.55 -6.04 -0.15
CA LEU A 63 3.69 -5.31 -0.70
C LEU A 63 3.66 -5.15 -2.24
N PRO A 64 3.51 -6.21 -3.06
CA PRO A 64 3.50 -6.05 -4.51
C PRO A 64 2.28 -5.27 -5.02
N VAL A 65 1.13 -5.36 -4.33
CA VAL A 65 -0.05 -4.53 -4.62
C VAL A 65 0.27 -3.06 -4.37
N LEU A 66 0.85 -2.73 -3.22
CA LEU A 66 1.26 -1.36 -2.87
C LEU A 66 2.45 -0.84 -3.68
N ARG A 67 3.22 -1.69 -4.35
CA ARG A 67 4.23 -1.23 -5.32
C ARG A 67 3.63 -0.86 -6.68
N SER A 68 2.44 -1.37 -7.02
CA SER A 68 1.84 -1.15 -8.33
C SER A 68 1.39 0.29 -8.56
N ASP A 69 1.86 0.89 -9.64
CA ASP A 69 1.41 2.21 -10.10
C ASP A 69 0.02 2.19 -10.74
N LYS A 70 -0.56 1.02 -10.98
CA LYS A 70 -1.81 0.88 -11.74
C LYS A 70 -3.06 0.94 -10.86
N LEU A 71 -2.91 1.01 -9.53
CA LEU A 71 -4.05 1.15 -8.61
C LEU A 71 -4.82 2.44 -8.91
N CYS A 72 -6.13 2.31 -9.03
CA CYS A 72 -7.07 3.40 -9.27
C CYS A 72 -7.61 3.97 -7.94
N VAL A 73 -6.70 4.24 -7.00
CA VAL A 73 -7.01 4.76 -5.66
C VAL A 73 -6.04 5.89 -5.33
N ASP A 74 -6.54 6.90 -4.60
CA ASP A 74 -5.73 8.00 -4.10
C ASP A 74 -4.86 7.58 -2.91
N GLU A 75 -3.69 8.21 -2.76
CA GLU A 75 -2.76 7.90 -1.66
C GLU A 75 -3.37 8.14 -0.28
N ALA A 76 -4.25 9.13 -0.11
CA ALA A 76 -4.89 9.39 1.18
C ALA A 76 -5.78 8.21 1.61
N GLU A 77 -6.48 7.59 0.65
CA GLU A 77 -7.31 6.41 0.89
C GLU A 77 -6.45 5.15 1.13
N LEU A 78 -5.32 5.03 0.44
CA LEU A 78 -4.36 3.94 0.71
C LEU A 78 -3.74 4.02 2.10
N VAL A 79 -3.42 5.22 2.59
CA VAL A 79 -2.92 5.42 3.96
C VAL A 79 -3.96 4.99 5.00
N LYS A 80 -5.24 5.36 4.80
CA LYS A 80 -6.34 4.91 5.66
C LYS A 80 -6.52 3.39 5.62
N ALA A 81 -6.47 2.80 4.42
CA ALA A 81 -6.59 1.35 4.24
C ALA A 81 -5.43 0.60 4.91
N ALA A 82 -4.20 1.09 4.78
CA ALA A 82 -3.01 0.52 5.42
C ALA A 82 -3.10 0.58 6.96
N ARG A 83 -3.61 1.69 7.51
CA ARG A 83 -3.87 1.82 8.95
C ARG A 83 -4.90 0.80 9.44
N ASN A 84 -6.02 0.66 8.71
CA ASN A 84 -7.05 -0.33 9.06
C ASN A 84 -6.53 -1.77 8.96
N TRP A 85 -5.78 -2.08 7.90
CA TRP A 85 -5.11 -3.37 7.74
C TRP A 85 -4.15 -3.66 8.90
N ALA A 86 -3.32 -2.70 9.28
CA ALA A 86 -2.36 -2.87 10.38
C ALA A 86 -3.05 -3.06 11.73
N ARG A 87 -4.18 -2.37 11.99
CA ARG A 87 -4.98 -2.57 13.21
C ARG A 87 -5.55 -3.98 13.30
N VAL A 88 -6.11 -4.49 12.21
CA VAL A 88 -6.63 -5.87 12.15
C VAL A 88 -5.49 -6.88 12.29
N GLY A 89 -4.39 -6.67 11.56
CA GLY A 89 -3.21 -7.54 11.64
C GLY A 89 -2.58 -7.57 13.03
N ALA A 90 -2.50 -6.42 13.72
CA ALA A 90 -2.01 -6.32 15.09
C ALA A 90 -2.89 -7.09 16.08
N ALA A 91 -4.22 -7.01 15.92
CA ALA A 91 -5.16 -7.77 16.75
C ALA A 91 -5.05 -9.28 16.52
N VAL A 92 -4.81 -9.72 15.28
CA VAL A 92 -4.69 -11.15 14.93
C VAL A 92 -3.33 -11.73 15.32
N LEU A 93 -2.24 -10.95 15.16
CA LEU A 93 -0.87 -11.40 15.42
C LEU A 93 -0.40 -11.08 16.85
N GLU A 94 -1.22 -10.41 17.66
CA GLU A 94 -0.89 -9.93 19.01
C GLU A 94 0.42 -9.13 19.06
N ARG A 95 0.67 -8.32 18.01
CA ARG A 95 1.88 -7.50 17.84
C ARG A 95 1.51 -6.02 17.77
N PRO A 96 2.43 -5.11 18.13
CA PRO A 96 2.22 -3.67 17.98
C PRO A 96 1.88 -3.30 16.53
N VAL A 97 0.90 -2.40 16.35
CA VAL A 97 0.45 -1.91 15.03
C VAL A 97 1.62 -1.37 14.21
N ALA A 98 2.53 -0.61 14.84
CA ALA A 98 3.72 -0.07 14.19
C ALA A 98 4.64 -1.16 13.60
N GLU A 99 4.78 -2.30 14.29
CA GLU A 99 5.62 -3.41 13.85
C GLU A 99 4.99 -4.14 12.65
N VAL A 100 3.67 -4.33 12.68
CA VAL A 100 2.91 -4.93 11.57
C VAL A 100 2.89 -4.00 10.35
N ALA A 101 2.78 -2.69 10.58
CA ALA A 101 2.70 -1.67 9.54
C ALA A 101 4.03 -1.35 8.87
N ALA A 102 5.16 -1.54 9.58
CA ALA A 102 6.50 -1.17 9.12
C ALA A 102 6.82 -1.54 7.66
N PRO A 103 6.58 -2.77 7.16
CA PRO A 103 6.85 -3.11 5.76
C PRO A 103 5.93 -2.37 4.77
N VAL A 104 4.65 -2.22 5.12
CA VAL A 104 3.60 -1.64 4.27
C VAL A 104 3.74 -0.13 4.16
N VAL A 105 4.05 0.52 5.28
CA VAL A 105 4.16 1.98 5.40
C VAL A 105 5.29 2.52 4.50
N ARG A 106 6.38 1.77 4.30
CA ARG A 106 7.48 2.13 3.39
C ARG A 106 7.07 2.21 1.91
N GLU A 107 5.98 1.55 1.52
CA GLU A 107 5.47 1.55 0.15
C GLU A 107 4.42 2.64 -0.11
N LEU A 108 4.02 3.38 0.94
CA LEU A 108 3.09 4.51 0.85
C LEU A 108 3.80 5.75 0.30
N ARG A 109 3.13 6.50 -0.58
CA ARG A 109 3.74 7.64 -1.28
C ARG A 109 3.30 8.94 -0.64
N LEU A 110 3.75 9.16 0.58
CA LEU A 110 3.34 10.31 1.40
C LEU A 110 3.64 11.66 0.73
N ALA A 111 4.71 11.74 -0.06
CA ALA A 111 5.07 12.95 -0.82
C ALA A 111 4.03 13.39 -1.87
N LEU A 112 3.06 12.53 -2.21
CA LEU A 112 1.96 12.87 -3.13
C LEU A 112 0.76 13.50 -2.42
N LEU A 113 0.70 13.49 -1.09
CA LEU A 113 -0.35 14.13 -0.30
C LEU A 113 -0.17 15.65 -0.31
N ALA A 114 -1.25 16.42 -0.23
CA ALA A 114 -1.16 17.87 -0.07
C ALA A 114 -0.57 18.23 1.31
N PRO A 115 0.04 19.41 1.46
CA PRO A 115 0.52 19.88 2.77
C PRO A 115 -0.53 19.80 3.87
N ALA A 116 -1.79 20.16 3.57
CA ALA A 116 -2.90 20.05 4.52
C ALA A 116 -3.21 18.60 4.92
N GLU A 117 -3.09 17.66 3.97
CA GLU A 117 -3.30 16.22 4.22
C GLU A 117 -2.13 15.63 5.01
N LEU A 118 -0.90 16.07 4.76
CA LEU A 118 0.27 15.67 5.55
C LEU A 118 0.19 16.18 6.98
N SER A 119 -0.19 17.44 7.21
CA SER A 119 -0.41 17.96 8.57
C SER A 119 -1.50 17.17 9.30
N ALA A 120 -2.62 16.87 8.63
CA ALA A 120 -3.67 16.05 9.22
C ALA A 120 -3.19 14.62 9.52
N LEU A 121 -2.35 14.05 8.65
CA LEU A 121 -1.73 12.75 8.86
C LEU A 121 -0.78 12.75 10.07
N GLU A 122 0.01 13.81 10.25
CA GLU A 122 0.87 13.99 11.42
C GLU A 122 0.09 14.05 12.73
N ASP A 123 -1.01 14.83 12.76
CA ASP A 123 -1.86 14.93 13.94
C ASP A 123 -2.50 13.58 14.28
N GLN A 124 -2.94 12.83 13.27
CA GLN A 124 -3.42 11.45 13.45
C GLN A 124 -2.30 10.52 13.94
N ASN A 125 -1.09 10.67 13.40
CA ASN A 125 0.06 9.84 13.79
C ASN A 125 0.55 10.16 15.21
N ARG A 126 0.30 11.37 15.72
CA ARG A 126 0.56 11.74 17.13
C ARG A 126 -0.38 11.01 18.08
N GLN A 127 -1.62 10.77 17.68
CA GLN A 127 -2.59 9.98 18.46
C GLN A 127 -2.34 8.48 18.35
N GLU A 128 -2.02 8.00 17.15
CA GLU A 128 -1.76 6.59 16.88
C GLU A 128 -0.49 6.45 16.02
N PRO A 129 0.68 6.20 16.67
CA PRO A 129 1.96 6.12 15.99
C PRO A 129 2.01 4.88 15.09
N LEU A 130 1.84 5.12 13.79
CA LEU A 130 1.86 4.11 12.74
C LEU A 130 3.06 4.32 11.81
N ILE A 131 3.31 5.58 11.45
CA ILE A 131 4.28 5.98 10.44
C ILE A 131 5.53 6.50 11.15
N PRO A 132 6.73 5.97 10.84
CA PRO A 132 7.98 6.50 11.35
C PRO A 132 8.15 7.97 10.98
N VAL A 133 8.62 8.79 11.93
CA VAL A 133 8.76 10.24 11.77
C VAL A 133 9.67 10.57 10.59
N GLU A 134 10.67 9.73 10.31
CA GLU A 134 11.60 9.89 9.20
C GLU A 134 10.90 9.93 7.85
N GLN A 135 9.84 9.14 7.66
CA GLN A 135 9.09 9.12 6.40
C GLN A 135 8.22 10.36 6.21
N ILE A 136 7.64 10.85 7.30
CA ILE A 136 6.85 12.08 7.31
C ILE A 136 7.75 13.27 6.99
N VAL A 137 8.91 13.34 7.65
CA VAL A 137 9.92 14.37 7.40
C VAL A 137 10.38 14.34 5.94
N GLU A 138 10.59 13.16 5.37
CA GLU A 138 10.97 13.03 3.97
C GLU A 138 9.90 13.56 3.01
N ALA A 139 8.61 13.28 3.28
CA ALA A 139 7.52 13.86 2.52
C ALA A 139 7.55 15.40 2.58
N TRP A 140 7.75 15.98 3.77
CA TRP A 140 7.88 17.42 3.93
C TRP A 140 9.08 18.02 3.19
N LYS A 141 10.22 17.32 3.16
CA LYS A 141 11.37 17.77 2.36
C LYS A 141 11.02 17.87 0.88
N CYS A 142 10.29 16.89 0.32
CA CYS A 142 9.83 16.96 -1.07
C CYS A 142 8.97 18.22 -1.33
N HIS A 143 8.08 18.59 -0.40
CA HIS A 143 7.29 19.81 -0.51
C HIS A 143 8.12 21.09 -0.40
N ALA A 144 9.04 21.14 0.57
CA ALA A 144 9.86 22.32 0.84
C ALA A 144 10.85 22.60 -0.29
N LEU A 145 11.50 21.55 -0.81
CA LEU A 145 12.50 21.66 -1.86
C LEU A 145 11.87 21.84 -3.24
N ARG A 146 10.56 21.62 -3.39
CA ARG A 146 9.86 21.56 -4.69
C ARG A 146 10.63 20.73 -5.72
N ARG A 147 11.31 19.69 -5.24
CA ARG A 147 12.10 18.74 -6.03
C ARG A 147 11.55 17.36 -5.71
N GLY A 148 11.09 16.66 -6.75
CA GLY A 148 11.18 15.20 -6.72
C GLY A 148 12.66 14.86 -6.58
N ASP A 149 12.99 14.01 -5.62
CA ASP A 149 14.39 13.65 -5.34
C ASP A 149 15.09 13.23 -6.65
N ALA A 150 16.38 13.57 -6.80
CA ALA A 150 17.13 13.31 -8.04
C ALA A 150 17.40 11.81 -8.26
N ALA A 151 17.19 10.99 -7.23
CA ALA A 151 17.12 9.55 -7.35
C ALA A 151 15.75 9.17 -7.97
N PRO A 152 15.69 8.23 -8.93
CA PRO A 152 14.44 7.70 -9.47
C PRO A 152 13.72 6.87 -8.40
N GLY A 153 13.21 7.54 -7.38
CA GLY A 153 12.52 6.93 -6.26
C GLY A 153 11.06 6.71 -6.60
N ALA A 154 10.53 5.57 -6.16
CA ALA A 154 9.11 5.27 -6.15
C ALA A 154 8.20 6.28 -5.40
N PRO A 155 8.63 7.12 -4.41
CA PRO A 155 7.68 7.86 -3.58
C PRO A 155 7.08 9.11 -4.25
N CYS A 156 7.69 9.60 -5.34
CA CYS A 156 7.14 10.74 -6.11
C CYS A 156 6.38 10.30 -7.37
N ARG A 157 6.35 8.99 -7.67
CA ARG A 157 5.64 8.46 -8.84
C ARG A 157 4.16 8.36 -8.53
N ARG A 158 3.32 8.99 -9.36
CA ARG A 158 1.86 8.91 -9.19
C ARG A 158 1.31 7.55 -9.58
N ARG A 159 0.29 7.09 -8.87
CA ARG A 159 -0.55 5.95 -9.28
C ARG A 159 -1.63 6.43 -10.26
N ARG A 160 -2.23 5.49 -10.98
CA ARG A 160 -3.33 5.75 -11.93
C ARG A 160 -4.46 6.54 -11.28
N GLY A 161 -4.80 6.25 -10.02
CA GLY A 161 -5.89 6.89 -9.30
C GLY A 161 -5.50 8.07 -8.40
N THR A 162 -4.25 8.53 -8.42
CA THR A 162 -3.84 9.68 -7.60
C THR A 162 -4.57 10.94 -8.05
N LEU A 163 -5.27 11.61 -7.14
CA LEU A 163 -5.97 12.86 -7.44
C LEU A 163 -4.96 13.97 -7.72
N PRO A 164 -5.19 14.80 -8.77
CA PRO A 164 -4.27 15.86 -9.13
C PRO A 164 -4.22 16.92 -8.03
N ARG A 165 -3.01 17.33 -7.64
CA ARG A 165 -2.77 18.40 -6.66
C ARG A 165 -1.77 19.42 -7.23
N ASP A 166 -1.90 20.69 -6.86
CA ASP A 166 -1.13 21.79 -7.46
C ASP A 166 0.40 21.62 -7.37
N HIS A 167 0.89 20.96 -6.33
CA HIS A 167 2.33 20.75 -6.12
C HIS A 167 2.89 19.56 -6.92
N HIS A 168 2.04 18.69 -7.51
CA HIS A 168 2.49 17.55 -8.31
C HIS A 168 3.31 17.98 -9.53
N ARG A 169 3.05 19.18 -10.07
CA ARG A 169 3.84 19.77 -11.16
C ARG A 169 5.34 19.84 -10.87
N PHE A 170 5.72 19.90 -9.60
CA PHE A 170 7.12 19.97 -9.17
C PHE A 170 7.72 18.59 -8.91
N LEU A 171 6.88 17.57 -8.71
CA LEU A 171 7.28 16.18 -8.49
C LEU A 171 7.47 15.41 -9.79
N ASP A 172 6.71 15.77 -10.84
CA ASP A 172 6.84 15.20 -12.19
C ASP A 172 8.04 15.75 -12.98
N LEU A 173 8.79 16.71 -12.43
CA LEU A 173 9.98 17.26 -13.08
C LEU A 173 11.10 16.21 -13.06
N ARG A 174 11.08 15.35 -14.08
CA ARG A 174 12.27 14.63 -14.51
C ARG A 174 13.30 15.68 -14.92
N PHE A 175 14.30 15.90 -14.08
CA PHE A 175 15.49 16.59 -14.55
C PHE A 175 16.09 15.73 -15.66
N LYS A 176 16.20 16.34 -16.85
CA LYS A 176 16.82 15.77 -18.06
C LYS A 176 18.29 15.49 -17.81
#